data_AF-A0A6C0CKT3-F1
#
_entry.id   AF-A0A6C0CKT3-F1
#
_cell.length_a   1.000
_cell.length_b   1.000
_cell.length_c   1.000
_cell.angle_alpha   90.00
_cell.angle_beta   90.00
_cell.angle_gamma   90.00
#
_symmetry.space_group_name_H-M   'P 1'
#
loop_
_entity.id
_entity.type
_entity.pdbx_description
1 polymer ?
#
loop_
_entity_poly.entity_id
_entity_poly.type
_entity_poly.pdbx_seq_one_letter_code
_entity_poly.pdbx_strand_id
1 'polypeptide(L)'
;MSGKLIQELNLSNDNSFMGSCIHLYNEIMSEYYFKNNVSERILVSKNPNSNFSILDCCKEMSFCYNSYEILEKQLYKFLRTNNIICKEEKNVSIEFIYGKSYDDIKVDNNFTIHKDTGSTVSGESYTVIVYLHTNCQGGELIFYEDTLCSFEKTVVIDPNSYFPSFTKIVIFDGELFHKPEPFYNGKRCAIVCQISKSI
;
A
#
# COMPACT_ATOMS: atom_id res chain seq x y z
N MET A 1 -15.92 -17.87 14.82
CA MET A 1 -15.36 -17.27 13.59
C MET A 1 -14.70 -15.97 14.02
N SER A 2 -13.38 -15.89 14.08
CA SER A 2 -12.73 -14.57 14.16
C SER A 2 -13.03 -13.88 12.84
N GLY A 3 -13.72 -12.74 12.87
CA GLY A 3 -14.00 -11.98 11.66
C GLY A 3 -12.68 -11.58 10.99
N LYS A 4 -12.60 -11.70 9.67
CA LYS A 4 -11.44 -11.20 8.91
C LYS A 4 -11.37 -9.68 9.08
N LEU A 5 -10.17 -9.16 9.29
CA LEU A 5 -9.91 -7.75 9.53
C LEU A 5 -9.98 -6.95 8.22
N ILE A 6 -10.84 -5.95 8.17
CA ILE A 6 -10.78 -4.81 7.25
C ILE A 6 -11.10 -3.57 8.09
N GLN A 7 -10.15 -2.64 8.16
CA GLN A 7 -10.26 -1.44 8.99
C GLN A 7 -9.87 -0.21 8.19
N GLU A 8 -10.80 0.74 8.04
CA GLU A 8 -10.55 2.08 7.51
C GLU A 8 -10.26 3.06 8.65
N LEU A 9 -9.22 3.87 8.47
CA LEU A 9 -8.78 4.87 9.44
C LEU A 9 -8.50 6.20 8.72
N ASN A 10 -8.73 7.30 9.42
CA ASN A 10 -8.24 8.61 9.02
C ASN A 10 -7.23 9.07 10.07
N LEU A 11 -5.96 9.16 9.68
CA LEU A 11 -4.87 9.51 10.59
C LEU A 11 -4.45 10.96 10.35
N SER A 12 -4.29 11.74 11.42
CA SER A 12 -3.79 13.12 11.33
C SER A 12 -2.39 13.12 10.71
N ASN A 13 -2.14 14.08 9.82
CA ASN A 13 -0.83 14.27 9.19
C ASN A 13 0.26 14.67 10.20
N ASP A 14 -0.12 15.14 11.40
CA ASP A 14 0.81 15.44 12.50
C ASP A 14 1.26 14.18 13.27
N ASN A 15 0.68 13.01 12.97
CA ASN A 15 1.09 11.75 13.59
C ASN A 15 2.51 11.35 13.18
N SER A 16 3.30 10.78 14.10
CA SER A 16 4.70 10.40 13.84
C SER A 16 4.86 9.35 12.72
N PHE A 17 3.89 8.44 12.57
CA PHE A 17 3.86 7.49 11.45
C PHE A 17 3.58 8.21 10.13
N MET A 18 2.64 9.16 10.11
CA MET A 18 2.39 9.99 8.93
C MET A 18 3.59 10.85 8.55
N GLY A 19 4.29 11.43 9.54
CA GLY A 19 5.52 12.19 9.30
C GLY A 19 6.60 11.34 8.58
N SER A 20 6.74 10.07 8.95
CA SER A 20 7.68 9.15 8.28
C SER A 20 7.22 8.78 6.86
N CYS A 21 5.92 8.63 6.64
CA CYS A 21 5.33 8.36 5.32
C CYS A 21 5.48 9.58 4.38
N ILE A 22 5.23 10.79 4.87
CA ILE A 22 5.40 12.05 4.12
C ILE A 22 6.87 12.28 3.79
N HIS A 23 7.78 11.98 4.73
CA HIS A 23 9.22 12.05 4.46
C HIS A 23 9.64 11.11 3.33
N LEU A 24 9.21 9.83 3.36
CA LEU A 24 9.46 8.88 2.28
C LEU A 24 8.90 9.37 0.93
N TYR A 25 7.67 9.90 0.93
CA TYR A 25 7.07 10.51 -0.27
C TYR A 25 7.96 11.63 -0.82
N ASN A 26 8.39 12.58 0.01
CA ASN A 26 9.21 13.71 -0.45
C ASN A 26 10.54 13.26 -1.05
N GLU A 27 11.22 12.28 -0.44
CA GLU A 27 12.48 11.75 -0.93
C GLU A 27 12.29 11.09 -2.31
N ILE A 28 11.32 10.17 -2.45
CA ILE A 28 11.03 9.50 -3.71
C ILE A 28 10.61 10.49 -4.81
N MET A 29 9.73 11.44 -4.49
CA MET A 29 9.25 12.43 -5.44
C MET A 29 10.35 13.43 -5.87
N SER A 30 11.43 13.55 -5.09
CA SER A 30 12.60 14.37 -5.45
C SER A 30 13.59 13.64 -6.35
N GLU A 31 13.62 12.29 -6.29
CA GLU A 31 14.56 11.46 -7.04
C GLU A 31 14.01 10.98 -8.38
N TYR A 32 12.72 10.66 -8.44
CA TYR A 32 12.12 10.03 -9.62
C TYR A 32 11.18 10.97 -10.39
N TYR A 33 11.23 10.84 -11.72
CA TYR A 33 10.26 11.46 -12.62
C TYR A 33 9.13 10.47 -12.93
N PHE A 34 7.94 10.75 -12.43
CA PHE A 34 6.74 9.97 -12.72
C PHE A 34 6.03 10.47 -13.98
N LYS A 35 5.83 9.57 -14.95
CA LYS A 35 5.14 9.88 -16.20
C LYS A 35 3.63 10.11 -15.96
N ASN A 36 3.02 10.87 -16.86
CA ASN A 36 1.57 10.99 -16.88
C ASN A 36 0.94 9.70 -17.43
N ASN A 37 -0.25 9.38 -16.95
CA ASN A 37 -1.12 8.30 -17.40
C ASN A 37 -0.53 6.89 -17.25
N VAL A 38 0.43 6.74 -16.33
CA VAL A 38 1.03 5.46 -15.96
C VAL A 38 1.11 5.41 -14.43
N SER A 39 0.86 4.23 -13.87
CA SER A 39 1.15 3.94 -12.47
C SER A 39 2.52 3.26 -12.38
N GLU A 40 3.39 3.79 -11.54
CA GLU A 40 4.73 3.26 -11.31
C GLU A 40 4.82 2.74 -9.87
N ARG A 41 5.53 1.62 -9.69
CA ARG A 41 5.75 0.97 -8.40
C ARG A 41 7.24 0.94 -8.10
N ILE A 42 7.58 1.33 -6.88
CA ILE A 42 8.94 1.39 -6.36
C ILE A 42 8.99 0.53 -5.09
N LEU A 43 9.87 -0.46 -5.08
CA LEU A 43 10.20 -1.23 -3.87
C LEU A 43 11.11 -0.38 -2.99
N VAL A 44 10.74 -0.20 -1.72
CA VAL A 44 11.53 0.55 -0.75
C VAL A 44 12.39 -0.42 0.03
N SER A 45 13.71 -0.25 -0.03
CA SER A 45 14.67 -1.16 0.60
C SER A 45 15.48 -0.47 1.69
N LYS A 46 15.94 -1.26 2.66
CA LYS A 46 16.86 -0.83 3.71
C LYS A 46 18.29 -0.66 3.19
N ASN A 47 18.69 -1.51 2.24
CA ASN A 47 20.03 -1.55 1.68
C ASN A 47 19.96 -1.38 0.16
N PRO A 48 20.99 -0.76 -0.46
CA PRO A 48 21.01 -0.52 -1.90
C PRO A 48 21.03 -1.79 -2.77
N ASN A 49 21.21 -2.99 -2.18
CA ASN A 49 21.42 -4.25 -2.90
C ASN A 49 20.55 -5.41 -2.40
N SER A 50 19.23 -5.28 -2.34
CA SER A 50 18.34 -6.44 -2.15
C SER A 50 18.03 -7.09 -3.51
N ASN A 51 18.83 -8.10 -3.86
CA ASN A 51 18.66 -9.15 -4.88
C ASN A 51 17.49 -9.00 -5.87
N PHE A 52 17.81 -8.58 -7.09
CA PHE A 52 16.95 -8.77 -8.25
C PHE A 52 16.86 -10.26 -8.59
N SER A 53 15.65 -10.82 -8.54
CA SER A 53 15.31 -12.05 -9.26
C SER A 53 15.34 -11.75 -10.77
N ILE A 54 16.14 -12.51 -11.52
CA ILE A 54 16.30 -12.40 -12.98
C ILE A 54 15.01 -12.80 -13.75
N LEU A 55 13.95 -13.22 -13.04
CA LEU A 55 12.69 -13.68 -13.63
C LEU A 55 11.60 -12.62 -13.76
N ASP A 56 11.77 -11.40 -13.22
CA ASP A 56 10.76 -10.35 -13.32
C ASP A 56 10.94 -9.52 -14.60
N CYS A 57 10.14 -9.84 -15.63
CA CYS A 57 10.08 -9.10 -16.90
C CYS A 57 9.54 -7.65 -16.78
N CYS A 58 9.31 -7.16 -15.56
CA CYS A 58 9.04 -5.77 -15.26
C CYS A 58 10.17 -5.29 -14.36
N LYS A 59 11.04 -4.40 -14.84
CA LYS A 59 12.07 -3.79 -13.97
C LYS A 59 11.37 -3.03 -12.85
N GLU A 60 11.24 -3.67 -11.68
CA GLU A 60 10.82 -2.99 -10.48
C GLU A 60 11.89 -1.97 -10.11
N MET A 61 11.48 -0.72 -9.94
CA MET A 61 12.38 0.32 -9.46
C MET A 61 12.58 0.09 -7.97
N SER A 62 13.81 0.17 -7.49
CA SER A 62 14.13 0.06 -6.06
C SER A 62 14.66 1.38 -5.54
N PHE A 63 14.21 1.80 -4.36
CA PHE A 63 14.66 3.00 -3.67
C PHE A 63 15.21 2.65 -2.30
N CYS A 64 16.49 2.98 -2.06
CA CYS A 64 17.14 2.74 -0.78
C CYS A 64 16.81 3.89 0.17
N TYR A 65 15.99 3.62 1.19
CA TYR A 65 15.51 4.65 2.10
C TYR A 65 16.33 4.71 3.39
N ASN A 66 17.09 5.80 3.57
CA ASN A 66 17.95 5.98 4.74
C ASN A 66 17.21 5.94 6.09
N SER A 67 15.93 6.32 6.11
CA SER A 67 15.09 6.31 7.32
C SER A 67 14.17 5.08 7.41
N TYR A 68 14.49 3.98 6.70
CA TYR A 68 13.69 2.75 6.68
C TYR A 68 13.38 2.22 8.08
N GLU A 69 14.39 2.09 8.95
CA GLU A 69 14.21 1.57 10.31
C GLU A 69 13.30 2.46 11.16
N ILE A 70 13.31 3.77 10.92
CA ILE A 70 12.44 4.73 11.61
C ILE A 70 11.00 4.51 11.17
N LEU A 71 10.75 4.44 9.86
CA LEU A 71 9.42 4.17 9.30
C LEU A 71 8.87 2.83 9.79
N GLU A 72 9.69 1.76 9.73
CA GLU A 72 9.33 0.44 10.24
C GLU A 72 8.94 0.51 11.73
N LYS A 73 9.75 1.16 12.56
CA LYS A 73 9.44 1.32 14.00
C LYS A 73 8.13 2.07 14.22
N GLN A 74 7.84 3.11 13.45
CA GLN A 74 6.58 3.86 13.57
C GLN A 74 5.38 3.02 13.10
N LEU A 75 5.54 2.22 12.06
CA LEU A 75 4.53 1.29 11.56
C LEU A 75 4.13 0.26 12.63
N TYR A 76 5.10 -0.42 13.25
CA TYR A 76 4.82 -1.37 14.34
C TYR A 76 4.14 -0.68 15.54
N LYS A 77 4.56 0.54 15.89
CA LYS A 77 3.93 1.32 16.96
C LYS A 77 2.47 1.65 16.61
N PHE A 78 2.22 2.10 15.38
CA PHE A 78 0.89 2.42 14.88
C PHE A 78 -0.04 1.20 14.93
N LEU A 79 0.42 0.04 14.47
CA LEU A 79 -0.35 -1.21 14.51
C LEU A 79 -0.67 -1.64 15.94
N ARG A 80 0.30 -1.57 16.84
CA ARG A 80 0.09 -1.87 18.26
C ARG A 80 -0.96 -0.95 18.89
N THR A 81 -0.95 0.35 18.57
CA THR A 81 -1.98 1.30 19.05
C THR A 81 -3.37 1.00 18.51
N ASN A 82 -3.48 0.30 17.39
CA ASN A 82 -4.74 -0.17 16.82
C ASN A 82 -5.08 -1.62 17.22
N ASN A 83 -4.43 -2.17 18.26
CA ASN A 83 -4.61 -3.53 18.75
C ASN A 83 -4.31 -4.63 17.72
N ILE A 84 -3.40 -4.36 16.76
CA ILE A 84 -2.98 -5.33 15.75
C ILE A 84 -1.64 -5.94 16.18
N ILE A 85 -1.62 -7.26 16.35
CA ILE A 85 -0.49 -8.01 16.90
C ILE A 85 0.33 -8.62 15.76
N CYS A 86 1.57 -8.15 15.59
CA CYS A 86 2.49 -8.58 14.53
C CYS A 86 3.67 -9.36 15.14
N LYS A 87 4.35 -10.19 14.34
CA LYS A 87 5.54 -10.95 14.80
C LYS A 87 6.62 -10.00 15.33
N GLU A 88 7.38 -10.47 16.32
CA GLU A 88 8.54 -9.76 16.85
C GLU A 88 9.69 -9.72 15.84
N GLU A 89 9.81 -10.76 15.01
CA GLU A 89 10.70 -10.77 13.86
C GLU A 89 10.23 -9.73 12.85
N LYS A 90 10.92 -8.59 12.84
CA LYS A 90 10.60 -7.49 11.95
C LYS A 90 10.86 -7.88 10.51
N ASN A 91 9.79 -8.32 9.84
CA ASN A 91 9.79 -8.59 8.42
C ASN A 91 8.67 -7.78 7.77
N VAL A 92 9.07 -6.70 7.11
CA VAL A 92 8.19 -5.76 6.44
C VAL A 92 8.65 -5.60 5.01
N SER A 93 7.72 -5.72 4.06
CA SER A 93 7.88 -5.20 2.71
C SER A 93 7.19 -3.86 2.60
N ILE A 94 7.82 -2.89 1.93
CA ILE A 94 7.27 -1.55 1.69
C ILE A 94 7.35 -1.26 0.20
N GLU A 95 6.21 -0.98 -0.41
CA GLU A 95 6.11 -0.50 -1.78
C GLU A 95 5.55 0.91 -1.81
N PHE A 96 6.10 1.75 -2.68
CA PHE A 96 5.56 3.07 -3.02
C PHE A 96 4.96 3.00 -4.42
N ILE A 97 3.69 3.36 -4.55
CA ILE A 97 2.95 3.33 -5.81
C ILE A 97 2.42 4.72 -6.10
N TYR A 98 2.78 5.28 -7.26
CA TYR A 98 2.32 6.60 -7.68
C TYR A 98 1.89 6.60 -9.13
N GLY A 99 0.79 7.29 -9.40
CA GLY A 99 0.38 7.63 -10.75
C GLY A 99 -0.45 8.91 -10.78
N LYS A 100 -0.48 9.55 -11.95
CA LYS A 100 -1.28 10.74 -12.23
C LYS A 100 -1.94 10.63 -13.60
N SER A 101 -3.14 11.16 -13.71
CA SER A 101 -4.00 11.12 -14.88
C SER A 101 -4.66 12.48 -15.10
N TYR A 102 -4.87 12.83 -16.37
CA TYR A 102 -5.62 14.01 -16.80
C TYR A 102 -6.51 13.63 -18.00
N ASP A 103 -7.49 14.49 -18.33
CA ASP A 103 -8.32 14.39 -19.54
C ASP A 103 -9.04 13.04 -19.72
N ASP A 104 -9.59 12.50 -18.62
CA ASP A 104 -10.32 11.22 -18.57
C ASP A 104 -9.49 9.99 -18.99
N ILE A 105 -8.15 10.11 -19.04
CA ILE A 105 -7.28 9.01 -19.43
C ILE A 105 -7.18 8.00 -18.29
N LYS A 106 -7.76 6.82 -18.50
CA LYS A 106 -7.72 5.71 -17.53
C LYS A 106 -6.28 5.22 -17.30
N VAL A 107 -5.89 5.10 -16.04
CA VAL A 107 -4.63 4.50 -15.59
C VAL A 107 -4.92 3.15 -14.96
N ASP A 108 -4.46 2.09 -15.61
CA ASP A 108 -4.53 0.73 -15.08
C ASP A 108 -3.47 0.51 -14.00
N ASN A 109 -3.84 -0.21 -12.93
CA ASN A 109 -2.90 -0.52 -11.84
C ASN A 109 -2.12 -1.83 -12.06
N ASN A 110 -2.37 -2.55 -13.17
CA ASN A 110 -1.77 -3.85 -13.51
C ASN A 110 -1.96 -4.98 -12.46
N PHE A 111 -2.90 -4.82 -11.52
CA PHE A 111 -3.26 -5.86 -10.56
C PHE A 111 -4.48 -6.66 -11.04
N THR A 112 -4.39 -7.99 -10.94
CA THR A 112 -5.55 -8.89 -10.96
C THR A 112 -6.16 -9.00 -9.57
N ILE A 113 -7.27 -9.73 -9.40
CA ILE A 113 -7.77 -10.08 -8.06
C ILE A 113 -6.76 -11.04 -7.43
N HIS A 114 -6.22 -10.68 -6.27
CA HIS A 114 -5.12 -11.41 -5.62
C HIS A 114 -5.23 -11.38 -4.09
N LYS A 115 -4.35 -12.14 -3.45
CA LYS A 115 -4.04 -12.12 -2.01
C LYS A 115 -2.58 -11.74 -1.83
N ASP A 116 -2.24 -11.26 -0.65
CA ASP A 116 -0.88 -10.88 -0.26
C ASP A 116 -0.12 -12.00 0.46
N THR A 117 -0.72 -13.19 0.53
CA THR A 117 -0.12 -14.37 1.15
C THR A 117 1.06 -14.89 0.33
N GLY A 118 2.25 -14.93 0.93
CA GLY A 118 3.43 -15.54 0.32
C GLY A 118 4.03 -14.76 -0.85
N SER A 119 3.62 -13.51 -1.10
CA SER A 119 4.20 -12.66 -2.13
C SER A 119 5.56 -12.12 -1.70
N THR A 120 5.61 -11.35 -0.61
CA THR A 120 6.82 -10.70 -0.12
C THR A 120 7.18 -11.08 1.31
N VAL A 121 6.17 -11.45 2.09
CA VAL A 121 6.30 -11.94 3.46
C VAL A 121 5.77 -13.37 3.51
N SER A 122 6.50 -14.27 4.19
CA SER A 122 6.12 -15.67 4.29
C SER A 122 4.97 -15.89 5.28
N GLY A 123 3.98 -16.68 4.86
CA GLY A 123 2.82 -17.03 5.68
C GLY A 123 1.73 -15.95 5.71
N GLU A 124 1.01 -15.88 6.82
CA GLU A 124 -0.08 -14.90 7.01
C GLU A 124 0.46 -13.49 7.28
N SER A 125 -0.21 -12.49 6.72
CA SER A 125 0.22 -11.10 6.79
C SER A 125 -0.92 -10.12 7.04
N TYR A 126 -0.60 -8.96 7.61
CA TYR A 126 -1.42 -7.77 7.49
C TYR A 126 -0.89 -6.92 6.35
N THR A 127 -1.82 -6.30 5.62
CA THR A 127 -1.51 -5.26 4.64
C THR A 127 -2.00 -3.92 5.15
N VAL A 128 -1.12 -2.93 5.13
CA VAL A 128 -1.40 -1.53 5.49
C VAL A 128 -1.20 -0.68 4.26
N ILE A 129 -2.26 0.00 3.82
CA ILE A 129 -2.19 0.94 2.70
C ILE A 129 -2.40 2.36 3.23
N VAL A 130 -1.42 3.23 2.99
CA VAL A 130 -1.48 4.66 3.33
C VAL A 130 -1.69 5.47 2.04
N TYR A 131 -2.87 6.07 1.86
CA TYR A 131 -3.23 6.85 0.68
C TYR A 131 -2.78 8.32 0.80
N LEU A 132 -1.49 8.57 0.64
CA LEU A 132 -0.92 9.92 0.71
C LEU A 132 -1.37 10.78 -0.47
N HIS A 133 -1.82 12.01 -0.22
CA HIS A 133 -2.13 13.00 -1.26
C HIS A 133 -2.98 12.46 -2.43
N THR A 134 -3.79 11.44 -2.18
CA THR A 134 -4.64 10.82 -3.21
C THR A 134 -5.89 11.66 -3.39
N ASN A 135 -6.11 12.08 -4.64
CA ASN A 135 -7.28 12.80 -5.09
C ASN A 135 -7.47 12.45 -6.57
N CYS A 136 -8.30 11.46 -6.85
CA CYS A 136 -8.61 10.96 -8.19
C CYS A 136 -10.05 10.44 -8.28
N GLN A 137 -10.55 10.31 -9.51
CA GLN A 137 -11.78 9.59 -9.79
C GLN A 137 -11.48 8.10 -10.02
N GLY A 138 -12.35 7.22 -9.52
CA GLY A 138 -12.07 5.80 -9.45
C GLY A 138 -10.96 5.47 -8.44
N GLY A 139 -10.19 4.42 -8.69
CA GLY A 139 -9.08 4.03 -7.81
C GLY A 139 -9.48 3.23 -6.57
N GLU A 140 -10.75 2.84 -6.45
CA GLU A 140 -11.32 2.14 -5.30
C GLU A 140 -10.58 0.83 -5.02
N LEU A 141 -10.34 0.54 -3.75
CA LEU A 141 -9.92 -0.79 -3.32
C LEU A 141 -11.16 -1.65 -3.13
N ILE A 142 -11.28 -2.71 -3.93
CA ILE A 142 -12.40 -3.65 -3.83
C ILE A 142 -11.91 -4.95 -3.22
N PHE A 143 -12.66 -5.43 -2.22
CA PHE A 143 -12.52 -6.75 -1.64
C PHE A 143 -13.54 -7.71 -2.23
N TYR A 144 -13.15 -8.98 -2.29
CA TYR A 144 -13.94 -10.03 -2.91
C TYR A 144 -14.03 -11.26 -2.00
N GLU A 145 -15.15 -11.96 -2.11
CA GLU A 145 -15.31 -13.31 -1.59
C GLU A 145 -15.26 -14.31 -2.75
N ASP A 146 -14.52 -15.40 -2.52
CA ASP A 146 -14.41 -16.50 -3.47
C ASP A 146 -15.62 -17.40 -3.33
N THR A 147 -16.37 -17.53 -4.41
CA THR A 147 -17.56 -18.40 -4.50
C THR A 147 -17.25 -19.57 -5.43
N LEU A 148 -18.12 -20.57 -5.49
CA LEU A 148 -17.92 -21.79 -6.30
C LEU A 148 -17.53 -21.53 -7.78
N CYS A 149 -17.91 -20.39 -8.36
CA CYS A 149 -17.67 -20.09 -9.77
C CYS A 149 -17.23 -18.65 -10.06
N SER A 150 -17.06 -17.78 -9.06
CA SER A 150 -16.78 -16.36 -9.29
C SER A 150 -16.21 -15.63 -8.07
N PHE A 151 -15.75 -14.40 -8.28
CA PHE A 151 -15.42 -13.45 -7.21
C PHE A 151 -16.54 -12.42 -7.05
N GLU A 152 -17.19 -12.42 -5.90
CA GLU A 152 -18.25 -11.44 -5.58
C GLU A 152 -17.69 -10.27 -4.79
N LYS A 153 -18.05 -9.04 -5.17
CA LYS A 153 -17.60 -7.82 -4.47
C LYS A 153 -18.25 -7.74 -3.09
N THR A 154 -17.45 -7.51 -2.06
CA THR A 154 -17.93 -7.45 -0.67
C THR A 154 -17.78 -6.07 -0.05
N VAL A 155 -16.59 -5.48 -0.14
CA VAL A 155 -16.28 -4.16 0.43
C VAL A 155 -15.65 -3.29 -0.65
N VAL A 156 -16.06 -2.03 -0.73
CA VAL A 156 -15.52 -1.02 -1.65
C VAL A 156 -15.03 0.15 -0.82
N ILE A 157 -13.75 0.49 -0.97
CA ILE A 157 -13.11 1.59 -0.24
C ILE A 157 -12.67 2.66 -1.23
N ASP A 158 -13.21 3.87 -1.09
CA ASP A 158 -12.73 5.07 -1.77
C ASP A 158 -11.34 5.45 -1.22
N PRO A 159 -10.29 5.61 -2.05
CA PRO A 159 -8.94 5.91 -1.58
C PRO A 159 -8.75 7.38 -1.19
N ASN A 160 -9.69 8.27 -1.55
CA ASN A 160 -9.54 9.69 -1.36
C ASN A 160 -9.69 10.08 0.13
N SER A 161 -8.93 11.09 0.54
CA SER A 161 -9.08 11.71 1.86
C SER A 161 -9.95 12.96 1.74
N TYR A 162 -11.03 13.02 2.51
CA TYR A 162 -11.98 14.15 2.44
C TYR A 162 -11.47 15.42 3.16
N PHE A 163 -10.47 15.30 4.02
CA PHE A 163 -9.92 16.41 4.81
C PHE A 163 -8.41 16.56 4.57
N PRO A 164 -7.91 17.76 4.23
CA PRO A 164 -6.49 17.97 3.94
C PRO A 164 -5.52 17.65 5.09
N SER A 165 -6.01 17.72 6.33
CA SER A 165 -5.23 17.44 7.54
C SER A 165 -5.16 15.97 7.92
N PHE A 166 -5.86 15.09 7.19
CA PHE A 166 -5.91 13.66 7.46
C PHE A 166 -5.55 12.86 6.23
N THR A 167 -4.95 11.70 6.46
CA THR A 167 -4.67 10.71 5.43
C THR A 167 -5.47 9.44 5.71
N LYS A 168 -6.13 8.92 4.67
CA LYS A 168 -6.80 7.64 4.72
C LYS A 168 -5.79 6.50 4.79
N ILE A 169 -6.02 5.58 5.72
CA ILE A 169 -5.26 4.34 5.89
C ILE A 169 -6.26 3.18 5.89
N VAL A 170 -5.89 2.09 5.22
CA VAL A 170 -6.64 0.82 5.26
C VAL A 170 -5.72 -0.25 5.81
N ILE A 171 -6.21 -1.02 6.78
CA ILE A 171 -5.52 -2.18 7.33
C ILE A 171 -6.40 -3.41 7.13
N PHE A 172 -5.84 -4.48 6.59
CA PHE A 172 -6.61 -5.70 6.35
C PHE A 172 -5.76 -6.96 6.43
N ASP A 173 -6.44 -8.09 6.56
CA ASP A 173 -5.84 -9.43 6.47
C ASP A 173 -5.38 -9.72 5.04
N GLY A 174 -4.09 -9.99 4.83
CA GLY A 174 -3.50 -10.26 3.51
C GLY A 174 -4.09 -11.48 2.79
N GLU A 175 -4.82 -12.34 3.51
CA GLU A 175 -5.54 -13.49 2.99
C GLU A 175 -6.86 -13.13 2.29
N LEU A 176 -7.25 -11.85 2.32
CA LEU A 176 -8.44 -11.35 1.63
C LEU A 176 -8.16 -11.13 0.15
N PHE A 177 -9.07 -11.63 -0.69
CA PHE A 177 -9.03 -11.32 -2.12
C PHE A 177 -9.36 -9.85 -2.32
N HIS A 178 -8.49 -9.13 -3.02
CA HIS A 178 -8.68 -7.71 -3.26
C HIS A 178 -8.05 -7.27 -4.59
N LYS A 179 -8.46 -6.09 -5.05
CA LYS A 179 -7.91 -5.45 -6.25
C LYS A 179 -8.14 -3.93 -6.18
N PRO A 180 -7.11 -3.10 -6.44
CA PRO A 180 -7.31 -1.69 -6.70
C PRO A 180 -7.84 -1.48 -8.12
N GLU A 181 -8.98 -0.81 -8.25
CA GLU A 181 -9.57 -0.48 -9.55
C GLU A 181 -8.80 0.65 -10.25
N PRO A 182 -8.84 0.71 -11.59
CA PRO A 182 -8.23 1.80 -12.35
C PRO A 182 -8.73 3.17 -11.88
N PHE A 183 -7.88 4.19 -12.01
CA PHE A 183 -8.23 5.56 -11.68
C PHE A 183 -8.03 6.49 -12.88
N TYR A 184 -8.62 7.68 -12.81
CA TYR A 184 -8.49 8.73 -13.81
C TYR A 184 -8.65 10.10 -13.14
N ASN A 185 -8.30 11.18 -13.85
CA ASN A 185 -8.49 12.57 -13.41
C ASN A 185 -7.98 12.87 -12.00
N GLY A 186 -6.67 13.01 -11.86
CA GLY A 186 -6.01 13.37 -10.61
C GLY A 186 -4.80 12.51 -10.35
N LYS A 187 -4.50 12.28 -9.08
CA LYS A 187 -3.33 11.48 -8.67
C LYS A 187 -3.69 10.49 -7.57
N ARG A 188 -3.06 9.32 -7.65
CA ARG A 188 -3.14 8.27 -6.64
C ARG A 188 -1.74 7.97 -6.16
N CYS A 189 -1.54 8.04 -4.86
CA CYS A 189 -0.27 7.73 -4.22
C CYS A 189 -0.53 6.86 -2.99
N ALA A 190 0.08 5.69 -2.97
CA ALA A 190 -0.08 4.70 -1.92
C ALA A 190 1.27 4.21 -1.44
N ILE A 191 1.45 4.14 -0.12
CA ILE A 191 2.51 3.35 0.50
C ILE A 191 1.85 2.07 1.00
N VAL A 192 2.30 0.93 0.49
CA VAL A 192 1.77 -0.39 0.82
C VAL A 192 2.80 -1.12 1.66
N CYS A 193 2.42 -1.50 2.88
CA CYS A 193 3.26 -2.27 3.77
C CYS A 193 2.66 -3.66 4.00
N GLN A 194 3.43 -4.71 3.79
CA GLN A 194 3.05 -6.09 4.15
C GLN A 194 3.88 -6.56 5.35
N ILE A 195 3.22 -7.13 6.36
CA ILE A 195 3.82 -7.40 7.68
C ILE A 195 3.34 -8.75 8.20
N SER A 196 4.24 -9.56 8.76
CA SER A 196 3.88 -10.90 9.27
C SER A 196 2.94 -10.83 10.49
N LYS A 197 1.89 -11.66 10.51
CA LYS A 197 1.04 -11.83 11.71
C LYS A 197 1.74 -12.65 12.78
N SER A 198 1.58 -12.26 14.05
CA SER A 198 1.87 -13.20 15.15
C SER A 198 0.85 -14.32 15.10
N ILE A 199 1.33 -15.55 14.88
CA ILE A 199 0.52 -16.77 15.00
C ILE A 199 0.41 -17.13 16.48
#